data_AF-A0A3P1VLF9-F1
#
_entry.id   AF-A0A3P1VLF9-F1
#
_cell.length_a   1.000
_cell.length_b   1.000
_cell.length_c   1.000
_cell.angle_alpha   90.00
_cell.angle_beta   90.00
_cell.angle_gamma   90.00
#
_symmetry.space_group_name_H-M   'P 1'
#
loop_
_entity.id
_entity.type
_entity.pdbx_description
1 polymer ?
#
loop_
_entity_poly.entity_id
_entity_poly.type
_entity_poly.pdbx_seq_one_letter_code
_entity_poly.pdbx_strand_id
1 'polypeptide(L)'
;MSNKNNFLGDISSLKEKIYKNISKDNENLIIFLDIFSQFSKNTNNIKEFIYSNEEISKNFFNLIKFKKNDLEDIYTILNYIKENSKKEDLEIYGKELDRGIYEVKWIIEEKKLYQSIFENFEDNILSKNSIVNEEYKEEDFSQNQYLIKTFSNKLWKDINKETIINFLEGLDFYYLSNEAYFFIIPACIRYGIEKFENNEDLEYLLFFLSDRDRVKYANDKIKKLVVSYLELLKKLKFLVFGRKEEKCLEIWR
;
A
#
# COMPACT_ATOMS: atom_id res chain seq x y z
N MET A 1 -25.97 -15.82 -7.76
CA MET A 1 -24.58 -15.32 -7.69
C MET A 1 -24.27 -14.58 -8.98
N SER A 2 -24.51 -13.27 -9.02
CA SER A 2 -24.30 -12.43 -10.21
C SER A 2 -22.90 -11.83 -10.17
N ASN A 3 -22.14 -12.01 -11.26
CA ASN A 3 -20.84 -11.37 -11.52
C ASN A 3 -20.91 -9.87 -11.21
N LYS A 4 -20.40 -9.46 -10.04
CA LYS A 4 -20.22 -8.06 -9.70
C LYS A 4 -18.82 -7.64 -10.13
N ASN A 5 -18.78 -6.65 -11.03
CA ASN A 5 -17.65 -5.79 -11.39
C ASN A 5 -16.66 -6.34 -12.43
N ASN A 6 -17.10 -6.53 -13.67
CA ASN A 6 -16.17 -6.56 -14.81
C ASN A 6 -15.97 -5.13 -15.37
N PHE A 7 -15.47 -4.22 -14.51
CA PHE A 7 -15.34 -2.79 -14.83
C PHE A 7 -14.41 -2.53 -16.04
N LEU A 8 -13.47 -3.44 -16.32
CA LEU A 8 -12.56 -3.42 -17.48
C LEU A 8 -12.92 -4.43 -18.58
N GLY A 9 -13.92 -5.29 -18.37
CA GLY A 9 -14.19 -6.40 -19.28
C GLY A 9 -13.02 -7.39 -19.40
N ASP A 10 -12.96 -8.11 -20.52
CA ASP A 10 -11.81 -8.95 -20.89
C ASP A 10 -10.68 -8.07 -21.45
N ILE A 11 -9.58 -7.95 -20.69
CA ILE A 11 -8.40 -7.12 -21.02
C ILE A 11 -7.79 -7.54 -22.38
N SER A 12 -7.82 -8.83 -22.71
CA SER A 12 -7.26 -9.33 -23.98
C SER A 12 -8.09 -8.84 -25.17
N SER A 13 -9.41 -8.94 -25.08
CA SER A 13 -10.32 -8.40 -26.09
C SER A 13 -10.20 -6.88 -26.24
N LEU A 14 -10.03 -6.17 -25.12
CA LEU A 14 -9.85 -4.73 -25.11
C LEU A 14 -8.55 -4.30 -25.79
N LYS A 15 -7.44 -5.00 -25.50
CA LYS A 15 -6.13 -4.78 -26.11
C LYS A 15 -6.19 -4.83 -27.64
N GLU A 16 -6.82 -5.86 -28.21
CA GLU A 16 -6.96 -5.98 -29.66
C GLU A 16 -7.71 -4.81 -30.29
N LYS A 17 -8.79 -4.35 -29.64
CA LYS A 17 -9.61 -3.23 -30.13
C LYS A 17 -8.88 -1.89 -30.05
N ILE A 18 -8.07 -1.69 -29.01
CA ILE A 18 -7.25 -0.48 -28.85
C ILE A 18 -6.13 -0.47 -29.89
N TYR A 19 -5.41 -1.57 -30.05
CA TYR A 19 -4.21 -1.62 -30.90
C TYR A 19 -4.53 -1.48 -32.40
N LYS A 20 -5.75 -1.81 -32.82
CA LYS A 20 -6.20 -1.60 -34.20
C LYS A 20 -6.21 -0.13 -34.62
N ASN A 21 -6.47 0.79 -33.70
CA ASN A 21 -6.52 2.22 -34.00
C ASN A 21 -6.25 3.04 -32.72
N ILE A 22 -5.04 3.59 -32.59
CA ILE A 22 -4.69 4.49 -31.49
C ILE A 22 -4.98 5.91 -31.94
N SER A 23 -6.22 6.36 -31.74
CA SER A 23 -6.65 7.73 -31.99
C SER A 23 -7.80 8.13 -31.07
N LYS A 24 -8.08 9.43 -31.01
CA LYS A 24 -9.23 9.99 -30.28
C LYS A 24 -10.60 9.46 -30.75
N ASP A 25 -10.66 8.94 -31.98
CA ASP A 25 -11.89 8.43 -32.58
C ASP A 25 -12.16 6.96 -32.21
N ASN A 26 -11.22 6.28 -31.54
CA ASN A 26 -11.43 4.92 -31.05
C ASN A 26 -12.21 4.94 -29.72
N GLU A 27 -13.51 4.67 -29.80
CA GLU A 27 -14.40 4.61 -28.64
C GLU A 27 -13.91 3.62 -27.56
N ASN A 28 -13.32 2.48 -27.93
CA ASN A 28 -12.81 1.52 -26.94
C ASN A 28 -11.62 2.08 -26.16
N LEU A 29 -10.75 2.85 -26.82
CA LEU A 29 -9.64 3.54 -26.17
C LEU A 29 -10.17 4.59 -25.20
N ILE A 30 -11.16 5.39 -25.62
CA ILE A 30 -11.74 6.43 -24.77
C ILE A 30 -12.44 5.82 -23.54
N ILE A 31 -13.23 4.76 -23.73
CA ILE A 31 -13.87 4.03 -22.61
C ILE A 31 -12.82 3.44 -21.67
N PHE A 32 -11.75 2.87 -22.20
CA PHE A 32 -10.65 2.35 -21.39
C PHE A 32 -9.97 3.45 -20.57
N LEU A 33 -9.72 4.63 -21.15
CA LEU A 33 -9.06 5.73 -20.44
C LEU A 33 -9.99 6.45 -19.45
N ASP A 34 -11.32 6.45 -19.67
CA ASP A 34 -12.31 7.01 -18.72
C ASP A 34 -12.24 6.36 -17.33
N ILE A 35 -11.74 5.13 -17.25
CA ILE A 35 -11.47 4.42 -15.99
C ILE A 35 -10.52 5.21 -15.10
N PHE A 36 -9.53 5.85 -15.71
CA PHE A 36 -8.55 6.68 -15.02
C PHE A 36 -9.03 8.13 -14.86
N SER A 37 -10.30 8.45 -15.14
CA SER A 37 -10.82 9.81 -15.01
C SER A 37 -11.05 10.21 -13.54
N GLN A 38 -10.76 11.48 -13.24
CA GLN A 38 -11.15 12.14 -11.98
C GLN A 38 -12.67 12.30 -11.86
N PHE A 39 -13.38 12.44 -12.98
CA PHE A 39 -14.83 12.69 -13.02
C PHE A 39 -15.55 11.65 -13.88
N SER A 40 -15.18 10.37 -13.74
CA SER A 40 -15.76 9.31 -14.56
C SER A 40 -17.30 9.38 -14.54
N LYS A 41 -17.90 9.37 -15.73
CA LYS A 41 -19.36 9.39 -15.89
C LYS A 41 -20.01 8.05 -15.53
N ASN A 42 -19.19 7.02 -15.32
CA ASN A 42 -19.60 5.62 -15.13
C ASN A 42 -19.53 5.13 -13.66
N THR A 43 -19.29 6.00 -12.69
CA THR A 43 -19.15 5.62 -11.27
C THR A 43 -20.31 6.08 -10.41
N ASN A 44 -21.17 5.13 -10.00
CA ASN A 44 -22.29 5.33 -9.06
C ASN A 44 -21.90 5.22 -7.57
N ASN A 45 -20.65 4.88 -7.23
CA ASN A 45 -20.24 4.65 -5.84
C ASN A 45 -19.04 5.53 -5.50
N ILE A 46 -19.33 6.73 -5.02
CA ILE A 46 -18.34 7.58 -4.34
C ILE A 46 -18.37 7.13 -2.88
N LYS A 47 -17.44 6.26 -2.47
CA LYS A 47 -16.96 6.40 -1.09
C LYS A 47 -16.23 7.73 -1.09
N GLU A 48 -16.66 8.68 -0.25
CA GLU A 48 -15.81 9.82 0.04
C GLU A 48 -14.47 9.25 0.51
N PHE A 49 -13.43 9.50 -0.28
CA PHE A 49 -12.09 9.10 0.12
C PHE A 49 -11.81 9.78 1.45
N ILE A 50 -11.24 9.06 2.43
CA ILE A 50 -10.75 9.74 3.64
C ILE A 50 -9.71 10.81 3.24
N TYR A 51 -9.08 10.60 2.07
CA TYR A 51 -8.12 11.46 1.45
C TYR A 51 -8.63 11.94 0.08
N SER A 52 -9.37 13.06 0.05
CA SER A 52 -9.75 13.69 -1.22
C SER A 52 -8.51 14.16 -1.97
N ASN A 53 -8.20 13.56 -3.11
CA ASN A 53 -7.10 13.99 -3.96
C ASN A 53 -7.55 14.08 -5.42
N GLU A 54 -7.37 15.25 -6.03
CA GLU A 54 -7.62 15.43 -7.46
C GLU A 54 -6.62 14.63 -8.29
N GLU A 55 -5.41 14.33 -7.82
CA GLU A 55 -4.38 13.69 -8.66
C GLU A 55 -4.69 12.24 -9.08
N ILE A 56 -5.58 11.53 -8.38
CA ILE A 56 -5.94 10.13 -8.67
C ILE A 56 -7.35 9.97 -9.25
N SER A 57 -7.58 8.83 -9.89
CA SER A 57 -8.81 8.46 -10.54
C SER A 57 -9.85 8.02 -9.53
N LYS A 58 -11.13 8.22 -9.87
CA LYS A 58 -12.25 7.72 -9.05
C LYS A 58 -12.22 6.20 -8.87
N ASN A 59 -11.55 5.48 -9.76
CA ASN A 59 -11.51 4.03 -9.75
C ASN A 59 -10.24 3.44 -9.13
N PHE A 60 -9.35 4.26 -8.56
CA PHE A 60 -8.09 3.79 -8.00
C PHE A 60 -8.25 2.60 -7.03
N PHE A 61 -9.14 2.68 -6.03
CA PHE A 61 -9.39 1.55 -5.10
C PHE A 61 -10.18 0.38 -5.72
N ASN A 62 -10.72 0.53 -6.93
CA ASN A 62 -11.20 -0.61 -7.71
C ASN A 62 -10.04 -1.26 -8.47
N LEU A 63 -9.11 -0.48 -9.01
CA LEU A 63 -7.91 -0.95 -9.71
C LEU A 63 -6.98 -1.74 -8.77
N ILE A 64 -6.82 -1.30 -7.52
CA ILE A 64 -5.92 -1.96 -6.55
C ILE A 64 -6.27 -3.44 -6.29
N LYS A 65 -7.53 -3.82 -6.55
CA LYS A 65 -8.06 -5.19 -6.37
C LYS A 65 -7.73 -6.12 -7.53
N PHE A 66 -7.17 -5.61 -8.62
CA PHE A 66 -6.78 -6.44 -9.76
C PHE A 66 -5.58 -7.31 -9.41
N LYS A 67 -5.47 -8.47 -10.09
CA LYS A 67 -4.31 -9.34 -9.93
C LYS A 67 -3.09 -8.68 -10.58
N LYS A 68 -1.90 -9.04 -10.09
CA LYS A 68 -0.63 -8.51 -10.60
C LYS A 68 -0.48 -8.64 -12.12
N ASN A 69 -0.80 -9.81 -12.69
CA ASN A 69 -0.69 -10.03 -14.13
C ASN A 69 -1.63 -9.11 -14.93
N ASP A 70 -2.87 -8.94 -14.47
CA ASP A 70 -3.84 -8.05 -15.11
C ASP A 70 -3.35 -6.59 -15.09
N LEU A 71 -2.74 -6.16 -13.98
CA LEU A 71 -2.14 -4.83 -13.84
C LEU A 71 -0.93 -4.64 -14.75
N GLU A 72 -0.07 -5.66 -14.90
CA GLU A 72 1.06 -5.63 -15.82
C GLU A 72 0.59 -5.52 -17.27
N ASP A 73 -0.46 -6.26 -17.66
CA ASP A 73 -1.08 -6.14 -18.99
C ASP A 73 -1.66 -4.74 -19.23
N ILE A 74 -2.40 -4.18 -18.26
CA ILE A 74 -2.92 -2.81 -18.32
C ILE A 74 -1.77 -1.81 -18.47
N TYR A 75 -0.69 -1.97 -17.69
CA TYR A 75 0.47 -1.10 -17.76
C TYR A 75 1.14 -1.14 -19.15
N THR A 76 1.28 -2.33 -19.73
CA THR A 76 1.81 -2.49 -21.10
C THR A 76 0.90 -1.83 -22.13
N ILE A 77 -0.42 -1.98 -22.02
CA ILE A 77 -1.39 -1.33 -22.91
C ILE A 77 -1.26 0.19 -22.83
N LEU A 78 -1.20 0.76 -21.63
CA LEU A 78 -1.08 2.21 -21.43
C LEU A 78 0.23 2.76 -22.02
N ASN A 79 1.37 2.13 -21.76
CA ASN A 79 2.63 2.60 -22.35
C ASN A 79 2.61 2.49 -23.88
N TYR A 80 2.02 1.43 -24.43
CA TYR A 80 1.87 1.30 -25.88
C TYR A 80 1.00 2.41 -26.47
N ILE A 81 -0.12 2.77 -25.82
CA ILE A 81 -0.93 3.93 -26.23
C ILE A 81 -0.07 5.19 -26.22
N LYS A 82 0.68 5.44 -25.14
CA LYS A 82 1.52 6.65 -25.00
C LYS A 82 2.57 6.78 -26.10
N GLU A 83 3.23 5.69 -26.46
CA GLU A 83 4.28 5.67 -27.49
C GLU A 83 3.73 5.84 -28.92
N ASN A 84 2.49 5.41 -29.17
CA ASN A 84 1.91 5.36 -30.52
C ASN A 84 0.83 6.43 -30.77
N SER A 85 0.50 7.25 -29.76
CA SER A 85 -0.49 8.32 -29.91
C SER A 85 0.08 9.53 -30.63
N LYS A 86 -0.74 10.19 -31.47
CA LYS A 86 -0.41 11.50 -32.03
C LYS A 86 -0.49 12.57 -30.95
N LYS A 87 0.30 13.64 -31.11
CA LYS A 87 0.28 14.78 -30.17
C LYS A 87 -1.12 15.38 -30.00
N GLU A 88 -1.86 15.56 -31.09
CA GLU A 88 -3.23 16.10 -31.09
C GLU A 88 -4.22 15.20 -30.34
N ASP A 89 -4.02 13.87 -30.35
CA ASP A 89 -4.86 12.92 -29.62
C ASP A 89 -4.52 12.95 -28.12
N LEU A 90 -3.24 13.11 -27.77
CA LEU A 90 -2.79 13.27 -26.38
C LEU A 90 -3.31 14.57 -25.74
N GLU A 91 -3.64 15.61 -26.51
CA GLU A 91 -4.31 16.80 -25.99
C GLU A 91 -5.73 16.50 -25.46
N ILE A 92 -6.33 15.38 -25.89
CA ILE A 92 -7.69 14.98 -25.51
C ILE A 92 -7.68 14.00 -24.33
N TYR A 93 -6.83 12.97 -24.36
CA TYR A 93 -6.84 11.91 -23.35
C TYR A 93 -5.51 11.72 -22.60
N GLY A 94 -4.51 12.57 -22.85
CA GLY A 94 -3.17 12.42 -22.28
C GLY A 94 -3.15 12.48 -20.75
N LYS A 95 -4.07 13.25 -20.14
CA LYS A 95 -4.17 13.35 -18.68
C LYS A 95 -4.61 12.03 -18.05
N GLU A 96 -5.65 11.41 -18.58
CA GLU A 96 -6.15 10.11 -18.14
C GLU A 96 -5.10 9.02 -18.35
N LEU A 97 -4.39 9.08 -19.49
CA LEU A 97 -3.32 8.15 -19.82
C LEU A 97 -2.14 8.25 -18.83
N ASP A 98 -1.64 9.47 -18.58
CA ASP A 98 -0.55 9.69 -17.64
C ASP A 98 -0.95 9.28 -16.21
N ARG A 99 -2.20 9.57 -15.81
CA ARG A 99 -2.74 9.14 -14.52
C ARG A 99 -2.81 7.62 -14.42
N GLY A 100 -3.30 6.94 -15.44
CA GLY A 100 -3.36 5.48 -15.46
C GLY A 100 -1.99 4.83 -15.39
N ILE A 101 -0.99 5.34 -16.14
CA ILE A 101 0.39 4.83 -16.09
C ILE A 101 0.95 4.97 -14.67
N TYR A 102 0.73 6.13 -14.05
CA TYR A 102 1.19 6.42 -12.71
C TYR A 102 0.54 5.51 -11.66
N GLU A 103 -0.79 5.40 -11.67
CA GLU A 103 -1.55 4.58 -10.71
C GLU A 103 -1.23 3.10 -10.82
N VAL A 104 -1.27 2.56 -12.04
CA VAL A 104 -1.03 1.13 -12.27
C VAL A 104 0.40 0.77 -11.89
N LYS A 105 1.39 1.62 -12.23
CA LYS A 105 2.77 1.43 -11.78
C LYS A 105 2.86 1.38 -10.26
N TRP A 106 2.20 2.32 -9.58
CA TRP A 106 2.21 2.37 -8.12
C TRP A 106 1.61 1.09 -7.50
N ILE A 107 0.47 0.62 -8.02
CA ILE A 107 -0.17 -0.61 -7.54
C ILE A 107 0.74 -1.81 -7.75
N ILE A 108 1.44 -1.90 -8.89
CA ILE A 108 2.44 -2.96 -9.13
C ILE A 108 3.58 -2.90 -8.10
N GLU A 109 4.06 -1.70 -7.75
CA GLU A 109 5.10 -1.50 -6.73
C GLU A 109 4.61 -1.90 -5.33
N GLU A 110 3.36 -1.56 -4.98
CA GLU A 110 2.70 -1.99 -3.74
C GLU A 110 2.68 -3.51 -3.62
N LYS A 111 2.18 -4.22 -4.65
CA LYS A 111 2.10 -5.68 -4.62
C LYS A 111 3.47 -6.34 -4.54
N LYS A 112 4.48 -5.75 -5.18
CA LYS A 112 5.88 -6.20 -5.05
C LYS A 112 6.39 -6.03 -3.62
N LEU A 113 6.08 -4.89 -2.97
CA LEU A 113 6.43 -4.67 -1.57
C LEU A 113 5.76 -5.72 -0.69
N TYR A 114 4.44 -5.91 -0.81
CA TYR A 114 3.69 -6.92 -0.04
C TYR A 114 4.31 -8.31 -0.17
N GLN A 115 4.56 -8.76 -1.40
CA GLN A 115 5.19 -10.05 -1.69
C GLN A 115 6.58 -10.15 -1.05
N SER A 116 7.38 -9.09 -1.14
CA SER A 116 8.73 -9.06 -0.60
C SER A 116 8.79 -9.21 0.92
N ILE A 117 7.72 -8.89 1.66
CA ILE A 117 7.68 -9.11 3.12
C ILE A 117 7.77 -10.61 3.42
N PHE A 118 6.99 -11.43 2.71
CA PHE A 118 6.99 -12.89 2.91
C PHE A 118 8.25 -13.57 2.38
N GLU A 119 8.86 -13.03 1.32
CA GLU A 119 10.09 -13.59 0.75
C GLU A 119 11.31 -13.29 1.61
N ASN A 120 11.35 -12.09 2.20
CA ASN A 120 12.51 -11.66 2.94
C ASN A 120 12.43 -12.08 4.39
N PHE A 121 11.29 -12.03 5.07
CA PHE A 121 11.24 -12.23 6.54
C PHE A 121 10.99 -13.68 6.93
N GLU A 122 11.88 -14.22 7.77
CA GLU A 122 11.87 -15.61 8.22
C GLU A 122 10.72 -15.90 9.18
N ASP A 123 10.39 -17.19 9.29
CA ASP A 123 9.45 -17.75 10.26
C ASP A 123 10.11 -17.90 11.63
N ASN A 124 10.54 -16.77 12.18
CA ASN A 124 11.11 -16.72 13.53
C ASN A 124 10.00 -16.61 14.57
N ILE A 125 10.27 -17.15 15.77
CA ILE A 125 9.38 -17.08 16.91
C ILE A 125 10.11 -16.33 18.03
N LEU A 126 9.46 -15.33 18.61
CA LEU A 126 10.00 -14.62 19.76
C LEU A 126 10.00 -15.49 21.02
N SER A 127 11.12 -15.47 21.73
CA SER A 127 11.20 -16.00 23.09
C SER A 127 10.35 -15.13 24.02
N LYS A 128 9.67 -15.74 24.99
CA LYS A 128 8.92 -14.99 26.01
C LYS A 128 9.79 -13.93 26.71
N ASN A 129 11.07 -14.24 26.88
CA ASN A 129 12.01 -13.36 27.58
C ASN A 129 12.50 -12.20 26.71
N SER A 130 12.30 -12.23 25.38
CA SER A 130 12.70 -11.15 24.47
C SER A 130 11.55 -10.22 24.08
N ILE A 131 10.33 -10.40 24.61
CA ILE A 131 9.17 -9.59 24.20
C ILE A 131 9.18 -8.21 24.86
N VAL A 132 9.42 -8.16 26.16
CA VAL A 132 9.25 -6.95 26.98
C VAL A 132 10.62 -6.32 27.25
N ASN A 133 10.69 -4.98 27.22
CA ASN A 133 11.89 -4.24 27.62
C ASN A 133 12.16 -4.44 29.12
N GLU A 134 13.42 -4.72 29.49
CA GLU A 134 13.82 -4.94 30.88
C GLU A 134 13.49 -3.74 31.77
N GLU A 135 13.59 -2.52 31.24
CA GLU A 135 13.29 -1.28 31.97
C GLU A 135 11.83 -1.23 32.45
N TYR A 136 10.89 -1.73 31.64
CA TYR A 136 9.45 -1.72 31.95
C TYR A 136 8.95 -3.01 32.60
N LYS A 137 9.85 -3.97 32.85
CA LYS A 137 9.49 -5.32 33.27
C LYS A 137 8.80 -5.36 34.65
N GLU A 138 9.16 -4.44 35.52
CA GLU A 138 8.62 -4.33 36.89
C GLU A 138 7.57 -3.20 37.04
N GLU A 139 7.43 -2.32 36.04
CA GLU A 139 6.55 -1.15 36.11
C GLU A 139 5.08 -1.52 35.86
N ASP A 140 4.80 -2.43 34.93
CA ASP A 140 3.44 -2.91 34.64
C ASP A 140 3.39 -4.41 34.31
N PHE A 141 3.27 -5.22 35.36
CA PHE A 141 3.20 -6.67 35.22
C PHE A 141 2.02 -7.14 34.33
N SER A 142 0.87 -6.45 34.39
CA SER A 142 -0.31 -6.85 33.63
C SER A 142 -0.09 -6.63 32.14
N GLN A 143 0.43 -5.47 31.76
CA GLN A 143 0.78 -5.14 30.38
C GLN A 143 1.84 -6.11 29.84
N ASN A 144 2.84 -6.44 30.65
CA ASN A 144 3.90 -7.36 30.26
C ASN A 144 3.36 -8.77 29.99
N GLN A 145 2.47 -9.29 30.85
CA GLN A 145 1.82 -10.58 30.63
C GLN A 145 0.93 -10.58 29.39
N TYR A 146 0.23 -9.48 29.14
CA TYR A 146 -0.58 -9.31 27.93
C TYR A 146 0.31 -9.38 26.68
N LEU A 147 1.40 -8.61 26.60
CA LEU A 147 2.30 -8.62 25.43
C LEU A 147 2.96 -9.99 25.21
N ILE A 148 3.41 -10.63 26.29
CA ILE A 148 3.96 -11.99 26.21
C ILE A 148 2.92 -12.96 25.66
N LYS A 149 1.68 -12.93 26.14
CA LYS A 149 0.61 -13.79 25.63
C LYS A 149 0.26 -13.46 24.18
N THR A 150 0.33 -12.19 23.81
CA THR A 150 -0.02 -11.70 22.48
C THR A 150 1.01 -12.12 21.43
N PHE A 151 2.31 -12.08 21.73
CA PHE A 151 3.37 -12.30 20.72
C PHE A 151 4.18 -13.58 20.90
N SER A 152 4.20 -14.21 22.07
CA SER A 152 4.99 -15.44 22.25
C SER A 152 4.45 -16.60 21.41
N ASN A 153 5.37 -17.43 20.90
CA ASN A 153 5.06 -18.62 20.13
C ASN A 153 4.24 -18.35 18.84
N LYS A 154 4.27 -17.12 18.32
CA LYS A 154 3.64 -16.75 17.06
C LYS A 154 4.69 -16.35 16.03
N LEU A 155 4.39 -16.62 14.77
CA LEU A 155 5.09 -16.01 13.65
C LEU A 155 4.52 -14.61 13.42
N TRP A 156 5.35 -13.67 12.96
CA TRP A 156 4.90 -12.31 12.67
C TRP A 156 3.73 -12.31 11.68
N LYS A 157 3.73 -13.23 10.71
CA LYS A 157 2.70 -13.37 9.67
C LYS A 157 1.36 -13.88 10.21
N ASP A 158 1.36 -14.56 11.35
CA ASP A 158 0.15 -15.11 11.97
C ASP A 158 -0.54 -14.12 12.91
N ILE A 159 0.07 -12.94 13.15
CA ILE A 159 -0.55 -11.88 13.93
C ILE A 159 -1.71 -11.29 13.11
N ASN A 160 -2.93 -11.43 13.64
CA ASN A 160 -4.14 -11.02 12.94
C ASN A 160 -4.37 -9.50 12.96
N LYS A 161 -5.27 -9.02 12.09
CA LYS A 161 -5.62 -7.60 11.93
C LYS A 161 -6.00 -6.93 13.26
N GLU A 162 -6.88 -7.56 14.03
CA GLU A 162 -7.39 -7.03 15.30
C GLU A 162 -6.29 -6.85 16.35
N THR A 163 -5.37 -7.82 16.43
CA THR A 163 -4.22 -7.75 17.34
C THR A 163 -3.30 -6.57 16.98
N ILE A 164 -3.03 -6.36 15.70
CA ILE A 164 -2.19 -5.24 15.23
C ILE A 164 -2.87 -3.90 15.50
N ILE A 165 -4.20 -3.80 15.29
CA ILE A 165 -4.98 -2.60 15.62
C ILE A 165 -4.82 -2.26 17.11
N ASN A 166 -5.16 -3.20 17.99
CA ASN A 166 -5.11 -2.98 19.43
C ASN A 166 -3.69 -2.63 19.88
N PHE A 167 -2.67 -3.29 19.32
CA PHE A 167 -1.26 -3.01 19.57
C PHE A 167 -0.85 -1.58 19.18
N LEU A 168 -1.22 -1.13 17.97
CA LEU A 168 -0.85 0.19 17.47
C LEU A 168 -1.62 1.30 18.19
N GLU A 169 -2.92 1.12 18.39
CA GLU A 169 -3.80 2.13 19.03
C GLU A 169 -3.57 2.22 20.55
N GLY A 170 -3.25 1.09 21.20
CA GLY A 170 -2.89 1.01 22.62
C GLY A 170 -1.49 1.57 22.94
N LEU A 171 -0.70 1.92 21.91
CA LEU A 171 0.70 2.36 22.07
C LEU A 171 1.58 1.31 22.77
N ASP A 172 1.21 0.04 22.65
CA ASP A 172 1.84 -1.09 23.31
C ASP A 172 3.33 -1.24 22.97
N PHE A 173 3.73 -0.70 21.82
CA PHE A 173 5.10 -0.75 21.35
C PHE A 173 6.11 -0.11 22.31
N TYR A 174 5.72 0.82 23.18
CA TYR A 174 6.63 1.41 24.17
C TYR A 174 7.21 0.37 25.13
N TYR A 175 6.45 -0.68 25.45
CA TYR A 175 6.83 -1.74 26.37
C TYR A 175 7.67 -2.85 25.72
N LEU A 176 7.74 -2.88 24.38
CA LEU A 176 8.49 -3.90 23.67
C LEU A 176 10.00 -3.70 23.83
N SER A 177 10.73 -4.82 23.88
CA SER A 177 12.17 -4.80 23.63
C SER A 177 12.48 -4.41 22.18
N ASN A 178 13.74 -4.08 21.88
CA ASN A 178 14.17 -3.84 20.50
C ASN A 178 13.93 -5.06 19.59
N GLU A 179 14.20 -6.27 20.08
CA GLU A 179 14.01 -7.50 19.31
C GLU A 179 12.54 -7.67 18.90
N ALA A 180 11.62 -7.50 19.86
CA ALA A 180 10.20 -7.64 19.62
C ALA A 180 9.63 -6.51 18.75
N TYR A 181 10.14 -5.29 18.94
CA TYR A 181 9.79 -4.15 18.11
C TYR A 181 10.14 -4.40 16.64
N PHE A 182 11.35 -4.88 16.33
CA PHE A 182 11.72 -5.18 14.95
C PHE A 182 11.03 -6.42 14.39
N PHE A 183 10.75 -7.41 15.24
CA PHE A 183 10.01 -8.60 14.86
C PHE A 183 8.60 -8.27 14.33
N ILE A 184 7.91 -7.30 14.92
CA ILE A 184 6.53 -6.98 14.56
C ILE A 184 6.38 -6.02 13.37
N ILE A 185 7.44 -5.28 13.00
CA ILE A 185 7.41 -4.33 11.86
C ILE A 185 6.84 -4.95 10.56
N PRO A 186 7.27 -6.15 10.12
CA PRO A 186 6.70 -6.80 8.93
C PRO A 186 5.18 -6.97 9.01
N ALA A 187 4.65 -7.36 10.18
CA ALA A 187 3.22 -7.53 10.39
C ALA A 187 2.49 -6.17 10.33
N CYS A 188 3.04 -5.16 10.99
CA CYS A 188 2.49 -3.80 11.00
C CYS A 188 2.48 -3.17 9.60
N ILE A 189 3.52 -3.36 8.79
CA ILE A 189 3.57 -2.83 7.41
C ILE A 189 2.61 -3.61 6.50
N ARG A 190 2.55 -4.94 6.61
CA ARG A 190 1.55 -5.75 5.90
C ARG A 190 0.14 -5.23 6.17
N TYR A 191 -0.17 -5.00 7.44
CA TYR A 191 -1.43 -4.41 7.87
C TYR A 191 -1.65 -3.00 7.29
N GLY A 192 -0.63 -2.15 7.28
CA GLY A 192 -0.71 -0.81 6.67
C GLY A 192 -1.09 -0.83 5.19
N ILE A 193 -0.49 -1.73 4.42
CA ILE A 193 -0.84 -1.96 3.01
C ILE A 193 -2.32 -2.39 2.89
N GLU A 194 -2.75 -3.38 3.68
CA GLU A 194 -4.14 -3.88 3.66
C GLU A 194 -5.17 -2.81 4.08
N LYS A 195 -4.82 -1.95 5.05
CA LYS A 195 -5.67 -0.82 5.44
C LYS A 195 -5.76 0.22 4.33
N PHE A 196 -4.64 0.50 3.68
CA PHE A 196 -4.58 1.42 2.57
C PHE A 196 -5.50 0.99 1.42
N GLU A 197 -5.49 -0.30 1.03
CA GLU A 197 -6.38 -0.85 -0.01
C GLU A 197 -7.88 -0.63 0.30
N ASN A 198 -8.23 -0.53 1.57
CA ASN A 198 -9.59 -0.31 2.05
C ASN A 198 -9.94 1.17 2.27
N ASN A 199 -9.03 2.10 1.95
CA ASN A 199 -9.17 3.54 2.17
C ASN A 199 -9.39 3.84 3.66
N GLU A 200 -8.58 3.23 4.54
CA GLU A 200 -8.57 3.42 5.99
C GLU A 200 -7.30 4.16 6.46
N ASP A 201 -7.34 4.78 7.65
CA ASP A 201 -6.24 5.59 8.18
C ASP A 201 -5.05 4.84 8.79
N LEU A 202 -3.85 5.41 8.60
CA LEU A 202 -2.53 4.86 8.91
C LEU A 202 -1.78 5.59 10.04
N GLU A 203 -2.41 6.58 10.71
CA GLU A 203 -1.73 7.45 11.70
C GLU A 203 -0.92 6.68 12.75
N TYR A 204 -1.52 5.68 13.41
CA TYR A 204 -0.84 4.92 14.47
C TYR A 204 0.34 4.08 13.95
N LEU A 205 0.29 3.61 12.70
CA LEU A 205 1.42 2.90 12.09
C LEU A 205 2.59 3.86 11.84
N LEU A 206 2.32 5.07 11.37
CA LEU A 206 3.35 6.09 11.19
C LEU A 206 3.95 6.52 12.53
N PHE A 207 3.12 6.62 13.58
CA PHE A 207 3.59 6.91 14.92
C PHE A 207 4.50 5.82 15.46
N PHE A 208 4.10 4.55 15.34
CA PHE A 208 4.94 3.39 15.65
C PHE A 208 6.29 3.46 14.94
N LEU A 209 6.30 3.70 13.62
CA LEU A 209 7.54 3.78 12.84
C LEU A 209 8.38 5.04 13.16
N SER A 210 7.91 5.99 13.94
CA SER A 210 8.62 7.25 14.22
C SER A 210 9.53 7.21 15.45
N ASP A 211 9.74 6.04 16.07
CA ASP A 211 10.64 5.86 17.22
C ASP A 211 12.12 6.03 16.84
N ARG A 212 12.64 7.23 17.05
CA ARG A 212 14.00 7.65 16.70
C ARG A 212 15.09 6.88 17.42
N ASP A 213 14.83 6.44 18.65
CA ASP A 213 15.86 5.77 19.45
C ASP A 213 16.02 4.34 18.98
N ARG A 214 14.92 3.67 18.65
CA ARG A 214 14.96 2.31 18.14
C ARG A 214 15.52 2.23 16.73
N VAL A 215 15.27 3.20 15.85
CA VAL A 215 15.78 3.16 14.47
C VAL A 215 17.30 2.95 14.39
N LYS A 216 18.07 3.46 15.37
CA LYS A 216 19.54 3.29 15.46
C LYS A 216 19.98 1.83 15.56
N TYR A 217 19.13 0.96 16.10
CA TYR A 217 19.41 -0.47 16.30
C TYR A 217 18.84 -1.36 15.18
N ALA A 218 18.13 -0.78 14.21
CA ALA A 218 17.52 -1.54 13.13
C ALA A 218 18.58 -2.10 12.18
N ASN A 219 18.44 -3.38 11.82
CA ASN A 219 19.26 -3.98 10.77
C ASN A 219 18.85 -3.49 9.37
N ASP A 220 19.72 -3.70 8.39
CA ASP A 220 19.51 -3.22 7.01
C ASP A 220 18.24 -3.76 6.36
N LYS A 221 17.85 -4.98 6.72
CA LYS A 221 16.65 -5.64 6.18
C LYS A 221 15.37 -4.93 6.65
N ILE A 222 15.29 -4.59 7.94
CA ILE A 222 14.19 -3.80 8.51
C ILE A 222 14.20 -2.40 7.93
N LYS A 223 15.36 -1.72 7.89
CA LYS A 223 15.47 -0.37 7.30
C LYS A 223 14.98 -0.35 5.87
N LYS A 224 15.43 -1.30 5.05
CA LYS A 224 15.02 -1.41 3.64
C LYS A 224 13.50 -1.61 3.51
N LEU A 225 12.89 -2.44 4.36
CA LEU A 225 11.43 -2.62 4.37
C LEU A 225 10.70 -1.31 4.68
N VAL A 226 11.07 -0.65 5.79
CA VAL A 226 10.40 0.57 6.25
C VAL A 226 10.57 1.72 5.24
N VAL A 227 11.79 1.92 4.74
CA VAL A 227 12.07 2.92 3.69
C VAL A 227 11.27 2.62 2.43
N SER A 228 11.21 1.36 1.98
CA SER A 228 10.45 0.99 0.78
C SER A 228 8.95 1.28 0.96
N TYR A 229 8.40 1.01 2.14
CA TYR A 229 7.02 1.32 2.47
C TYR A 229 6.74 2.83 2.49
N LEU A 230 7.59 3.61 3.17
CA LEU A 230 7.42 5.07 3.25
C LEU A 230 7.62 5.75 1.90
N GLU A 231 8.57 5.30 1.07
CA GLU A 231 8.74 5.77 -0.31
C GLU A 231 7.55 5.45 -1.20
N LEU A 232 6.97 4.25 -1.05
CA LEU A 232 5.75 3.89 -1.75
C LEU A 232 4.62 4.86 -1.38
N LEU A 233 4.38 5.10 -0.09
CA LEU A 233 3.37 6.07 0.35
C LEU A 233 3.65 7.48 -0.19
N LYS A 234 4.91 7.94 -0.13
CA LYS A 234 5.33 9.24 -0.65
C LYS A 234 5.02 9.41 -2.13
N LYS A 235 5.27 8.37 -2.92
CA LYS A 235 5.02 8.39 -4.37
C LYS A 235 3.57 8.63 -4.71
N LEU A 236 2.61 8.20 -3.88
CA LEU A 236 1.19 8.23 -4.23
C LEU A 236 0.56 9.63 -4.20
N LYS A 237 1.25 10.67 -3.69
CA LYS A 237 0.73 12.05 -3.56
C LYS A 237 -0.68 12.19 -2.90
N PHE A 238 -1.25 11.08 -2.41
CA PHE A 238 -2.63 10.90 -1.94
C PHE A 238 -2.80 11.31 -0.49
N LEU A 239 -1.79 11.00 0.31
CA LEU A 239 -1.70 11.56 1.62
C LEU A 239 -1.22 13.00 1.49
N VAL A 240 -1.65 13.82 2.44
CA VAL A 240 -0.69 14.71 3.09
C VAL A 240 0.42 13.81 3.63
N PHE A 241 1.29 13.26 2.76
CA PHE A 241 2.59 12.75 3.14
C PHE A 241 3.32 14.00 3.57
N GLY A 242 3.01 14.36 4.80
CA GLY A 242 3.25 15.66 5.34
C GLY A 242 4.60 15.64 6.01
N ARG A 243 4.80 16.66 6.83
CA ARG A 243 6.05 16.78 7.58
C ARG A 243 6.30 15.60 8.52
N LYS A 244 5.28 14.85 8.95
CA LYS A 244 5.46 13.72 9.88
C LYS A 244 6.04 12.50 9.15
N GLU A 245 5.45 12.16 8.01
CA GLU A 245 5.85 11.05 7.15
C GLU A 245 7.22 11.31 6.51
N GLU A 246 7.49 12.54 6.06
CA GLU A 246 8.81 12.95 5.57
C GLU A 246 9.88 12.81 6.64
N LYS A 247 9.60 13.30 7.87
CA LYS A 247 10.52 13.13 9.00
C LYS A 247 10.73 11.66 9.34
N CYS A 248 9.67 10.85 9.32
CA CYS A 248 9.77 9.41 9.55
C CYS A 248 10.71 8.78 8.50
N LEU A 249 10.49 9.06 7.22
CA LEU A 249 11.34 8.58 6.14
C LEU A 249 12.81 9.02 6.30
N GLU A 250 13.05 10.27 6.69
CA GLU A 250 14.40 10.78 6.95
C GLU A 250 15.10 10.07 8.11
N ILE A 251 14.36 9.71 9.17
CA ILE A 251 14.91 8.97 10.32
C ILE A 251 15.39 7.57 9.91
N TRP A 252 14.68 6.91 8.98
CA TRP A 252 14.97 5.55 8.54
C TRP A 252 16.04 5.44 7.45
N ARG A 253 16.39 6.55 6.79
CA ARG A 253 17.45 6.63 5.77
C ARG A 253 18.83 6.70 6.42
#